data_AF-A0A2E4IYA6-F1
#
_entry.id   AF-A0A2E4IYA6-F1
#
_cell.length_a   1.000
_cell.length_b   1.000
_cell.length_c   1.000
_cell.angle_alpha   90.00
_cell.angle_beta   90.00
_cell.angle_gamma   90.00
#
_symmetry.space_group_name_H-M   'P 1'
#
loop_
_entity.id
_entity.type
_entity.pdbx_description
1 polymer ?
#
loop_
_entity_poly.entity_id
_entity_poly.type
_entity_poly.pdbx_seq_one_letter_code
_entity_poly.pdbx_strand_id
1 'polypeptide(L)'
;MVPNLAELNSSKDTVTDVDSPFVILWAHQSRARVSVQEQERIKKLSFVPHTDERHELYKKAQAAERDMTNGTFSPLLTKADEETANKFNFIGADDTKTPKYTPKRTVLTRKADEKELYDNRVSLYNFAIVEDLNIPLMSTSFGANGILRSNTKHGDRINLFYESDYSTMTLLSDYIKERDHMLEAVFRQFLKKLKKHQDGGFMINLEKTDQSGNILTDDEQTKYNHIVLFFERLVEAMDTMASLRMAEWSPKSVGIGIKSFCQTWMKDSTVGNAQFSIMSPHFQTCHYVEDDNLVCRALRFVREVDDPEPEMLLNNYNTVMAEMCVRMQNAGYRKAFVDMDELLRVLRKEYPSSK
;
A
#
# COMPACT_ATOMS: atom_id res chain seq x y z
N MET A 1 11.35 56.72 21.72
CA MET A 1 10.86 57.12 20.39
C MET A 1 11.29 56.04 19.41
N VAL A 2 10.32 55.30 18.85
CA VAL A 2 10.53 54.16 17.95
C VAL A 2 10.44 54.66 16.51
N PRO A 3 11.41 54.41 15.62
CA PRO A 3 11.26 54.73 14.20
C PRO A 3 10.40 53.70 13.47
N ASN A 4 9.70 54.21 12.47
CA ASN A 4 8.55 53.66 11.77
C ASN A 4 8.91 52.53 10.78
N LEU A 5 8.14 51.44 10.79
CA LEU A 5 8.28 50.21 9.97
C LEU A 5 7.80 50.40 8.50
N ALA A 6 8.03 51.57 7.90
CA ALA A 6 7.49 51.91 6.58
C ALA A 6 8.52 52.01 5.44
N GLU A 7 9.81 51.76 5.68
CA GLU A 7 10.86 51.92 4.67
C GLU A 7 11.70 50.65 4.50
N LEU A 8 11.06 49.60 3.97
CA LEU A 8 11.76 48.43 3.40
C LEU A 8 10.91 47.85 2.27
N ASN A 9 10.62 48.72 1.29
CA ASN A 9 10.04 48.34 0.01
C ASN A 9 10.53 49.33 -1.07
N SER A 10 11.83 49.31 -1.38
CA SER A 10 12.30 49.77 -2.70
C SER A 10 13.72 49.33 -3.02
N SER A 11 13.89 48.08 -3.45
CA SER A 11 14.78 47.81 -4.58
C SER A 11 14.27 46.56 -5.30
N LYS A 12 13.43 46.83 -6.30
CA LYS A 12 13.15 45.92 -7.40
C LYS A 12 14.50 45.54 -8.03
N ASP A 13 14.79 44.24 -8.04
CA ASP A 13 15.28 43.60 -9.25
C ASP A 13 14.46 42.32 -9.43
N THR A 14 13.45 42.50 -10.25
CA THR A 14 12.58 41.49 -10.84
C THR A 14 13.40 40.58 -11.74
N VAL A 15 13.59 39.33 -11.31
CA VAL A 15 13.70 38.19 -12.25
C VAL A 15 12.44 37.36 -12.06
N THR A 16 11.32 37.92 -12.51
CA THR A 16 10.09 37.16 -12.77
C THR A 16 10.24 36.53 -14.14
N ASP A 17 11.01 35.45 -14.22
CA ASP A 17 11.02 34.58 -15.39
C ASP A 17 9.86 33.57 -15.24
N VAL A 18 8.64 34.12 -15.23
CA VAL A 18 7.37 33.36 -15.15
C VAL A 18 6.80 33.10 -16.56
N ASP A 19 7.54 33.52 -17.60
CA ASP A 19 7.18 33.36 -19.00
C ASP A 19 7.76 32.08 -19.63
N SER A 20 8.24 31.13 -18.82
CA SER A 20 8.55 29.81 -19.34
C SER A 20 7.24 29.09 -19.70
N PRO A 21 7.01 28.71 -20.98
CA PRO A 21 5.83 27.98 -21.41
C PRO A 21 5.62 26.68 -20.61
N PHE A 22 6.69 26.16 -19.98
CA PHE A 22 6.68 24.96 -19.15
C PHE A 22 6.00 25.14 -17.79
N VAL A 23 6.09 26.33 -17.17
CA VAL A 23 5.48 26.60 -15.85
C VAL A 23 3.96 26.75 -15.98
N ILE A 24 3.50 27.34 -17.09
CA ILE A 24 2.07 27.56 -17.37
C ILE A 24 1.34 26.23 -17.67
N LEU A 25 2.01 25.26 -18.28
CA LEU A 25 1.47 23.91 -18.55
C LEU A 25 1.20 23.09 -17.27
N TRP A 26 1.88 23.42 -16.17
CA TRP A 26 1.78 22.73 -14.87
C TRP A 26 0.85 23.42 -13.87
N ALA A 27 0.53 24.70 -14.07
CA ALA A 27 -0.28 25.50 -13.14
C ALA A 27 -1.79 25.18 -13.16
N HIS A 28 -2.28 24.38 -14.11
CA HIS A 28 -3.65 23.86 -14.07
C HIS A 28 -3.75 22.65 -13.14
N GLN A 29 -3.95 22.91 -11.85
CA GLN A 29 -4.52 21.94 -10.92
C GLN A 29 -5.96 21.63 -11.37
N SER A 30 -6.11 20.69 -12.31
CA SER A 30 -7.35 19.95 -12.44
C SER A 30 -7.63 19.32 -11.08
N ARG A 31 -8.87 19.45 -10.57
CA ARG A 31 -9.33 18.59 -9.47
C ARG A 31 -9.11 17.16 -9.96
N ALA A 32 -8.09 16.48 -9.45
CA ALA A 32 -7.74 15.14 -9.86
C ALA A 32 -8.98 14.25 -9.73
N ARG A 33 -9.34 13.57 -10.82
CA ARG A 33 -10.49 12.67 -10.87
C ARG A 33 -9.95 11.29 -11.20
N VAL A 34 -9.86 10.44 -10.18
CA VAL A 34 -9.51 9.02 -10.33
C VAL A 34 -10.14 8.48 -11.61
N SER A 35 -9.34 7.88 -12.50
CA SER A 35 -9.85 7.38 -13.78
C SER A 35 -11.01 6.41 -13.55
N VAL A 36 -11.99 6.38 -14.46
CA VAL A 36 -13.18 5.53 -14.29
C VAL A 36 -12.78 4.06 -14.16
N GLN A 37 -11.78 3.63 -14.92
CA GLN A 37 -11.22 2.28 -14.89
C GLN A 37 -10.64 1.96 -13.50
N GLU A 38 -9.92 2.91 -12.90
CA GLU A 38 -9.33 2.76 -11.57
C GLU A 38 -10.38 2.73 -10.45
N GLN A 39 -11.40 3.58 -10.55
CA GLN A 39 -12.52 3.56 -9.60
C GLN A 39 -13.25 2.22 -9.62
N GLU A 40 -13.53 1.68 -10.80
CA GLU A 40 -14.16 0.37 -10.93
C GLU A 40 -13.25 -0.74 -10.40
N ARG A 41 -11.95 -0.66 -10.66
CA ARG A 41 -10.97 -1.63 -10.18
C ARG A 41 -10.91 -1.67 -8.67
N ILE A 42 -10.74 -0.52 -8.03
CA ILE A 42 -10.72 -0.39 -6.57
C ILE A 42 -12.01 -0.98 -5.99
N LYS A 43 -13.18 -0.61 -6.52
CA LYS A 43 -14.48 -1.17 -6.10
C LYS A 43 -14.62 -2.68 -6.31
N LYS A 44 -13.94 -3.26 -7.31
CA LYS A 44 -13.94 -4.71 -7.57
C LYS A 44 -13.03 -5.46 -6.58
N LEU A 45 -12.02 -4.79 -6.01
CA LEU A 45 -11.01 -5.40 -5.14
C LEU A 45 -11.29 -5.18 -3.65
N SER A 46 -11.90 -4.06 -3.29
CA SER A 46 -12.08 -3.64 -1.90
C SER A 46 -13.54 -3.42 -1.50
N PHE A 47 -13.77 -3.36 -0.18
CA PHE A 47 -15.04 -3.01 0.44
C PHE A 47 -14.78 -2.17 1.70
N VAL A 48 -15.86 -1.58 2.24
CA VAL A 48 -15.83 -0.87 3.53
C VAL A 48 -16.88 -1.51 4.44
N PRO A 49 -16.48 -2.12 5.57
CA PRO A 49 -17.43 -2.81 6.44
C PRO A 49 -18.41 -1.83 7.08
N HIS A 50 -19.69 -2.22 7.09
CA HIS A 50 -20.75 -1.53 7.80
C HIS A 50 -20.54 -1.62 9.32
N THR A 51 -21.19 -0.72 10.07
CA THR A 51 -21.06 -0.65 11.54
C THR A 51 -21.31 -1.99 12.22
N ASP A 52 -22.37 -2.71 11.84
CA ASP A 52 -22.68 -4.02 12.43
C ASP A 52 -21.61 -5.07 12.11
N GLU A 53 -21.04 -5.04 10.90
CA GLU A 53 -19.95 -5.94 10.51
C GLU A 53 -18.67 -5.65 11.29
N ARG A 54 -18.35 -4.37 11.53
CA ARG A 54 -17.22 -3.97 12.37
C ARG A 54 -17.43 -4.43 13.81
N HIS A 55 -18.63 -4.28 14.37
CA HIS A 55 -18.96 -4.77 15.71
C HIS A 55 -18.75 -6.29 15.86
N GLU A 56 -19.14 -7.08 14.86
CA GLU A 56 -18.87 -8.53 14.87
C GLU A 56 -17.37 -8.83 14.78
N LEU A 57 -16.61 -8.07 13.98
CA LEU A 57 -15.15 -8.20 13.92
C LEU A 57 -14.46 -7.86 15.25
N TYR A 58 -14.93 -6.82 15.96
CA TYR A 58 -14.43 -6.50 17.31
C TYR A 58 -14.68 -7.63 18.31
N LYS A 59 -15.89 -8.22 18.31
CA LYS A 59 -16.20 -9.36 19.18
C LYS A 59 -15.27 -10.54 18.92
N LYS A 60 -14.98 -10.85 17.64
CA LYS A 60 -14.05 -11.92 17.25
C LYS A 60 -12.62 -11.64 17.69
N ALA A 61 -12.16 -10.38 17.57
CA ALA A 61 -10.84 -10.00 18.03
C ALA A 61 -10.67 -10.11 19.55
N GLN A 62 -11.66 -9.65 20.31
CA GLN A 62 -11.67 -9.82 21.77
C GLN A 62 -11.73 -11.30 22.19
N ALA A 63 -12.47 -12.13 21.46
CA ALA A 63 -12.49 -13.58 21.72
C ALA A 63 -11.12 -14.22 21.44
N ALA A 64 -10.50 -13.90 20.30
CA ALA A 64 -9.17 -14.40 19.96
C ALA A 64 -8.10 -13.97 20.98
N GLU A 65 -8.17 -12.74 21.47
CA GLU A 65 -7.29 -12.26 22.52
C GLU A 65 -7.46 -13.04 23.83
N ARG A 66 -8.70 -13.28 24.27
CA ARG A 66 -8.96 -14.11 25.46
C ARG A 66 -8.40 -15.51 25.32
N ASP A 67 -8.57 -16.14 24.16
CA ASP A 67 -8.00 -17.46 23.88
C ASP A 67 -6.47 -17.42 24.02
N MET A 68 -5.82 -16.42 23.41
CA MET A 68 -4.36 -16.26 23.47
C MET A 68 -3.85 -15.98 24.90
N THR A 69 -4.52 -15.11 25.67
CA THR A 69 -4.18 -14.84 27.08
C THR A 69 -4.29 -16.09 27.94
N ASN A 70 -5.24 -16.98 27.60
CA ASN A 70 -5.44 -18.27 28.27
C ASN A 70 -4.52 -19.38 27.75
N GLY A 71 -3.53 -19.05 26.93
CA GLY A 71 -2.58 -20.01 26.39
C GLY A 71 -3.14 -20.92 25.28
N THR A 72 -4.27 -20.55 24.69
CA THR A 72 -4.99 -21.36 23.69
C THR A 72 -4.85 -20.76 22.29
N PHE A 73 -4.75 -21.62 21.28
CA PHE A 73 -4.79 -21.19 19.88
C PHE A 73 -6.19 -20.69 19.50
N SER A 74 -6.27 -19.53 18.83
CA SER A 74 -7.55 -19.04 18.30
C SER A 74 -7.60 -19.13 16.78
N PRO A 75 -8.53 -19.90 16.19
CA PRO A 75 -8.74 -19.94 14.74
C PRO A 75 -9.56 -18.74 14.22
N LEU A 76 -10.03 -17.86 15.10
CA LEU A 76 -11.00 -16.80 14.76
C LEU A 76 -10.42 -15.71 13.85
N LEU A 77 -9.09 -15.54 13.85
CA LEU A 77 -8.41 -14.47 13.10
C LEU A 77 -7.23 -14.96 12.27
N THR A 78 -7.02 -16.28 12.13
CA THR A 78 -5.93 -16.86 11.33
C THR A 78 -6.47 -17.82 10.30
N LYS A 79 -5.76 -17.87 9.17
CA LYS A 79 -5.95 -18.90 8.13
C LYS A 79 -5.42 -20.27 8.53
N ALA A 80 -4.49 -20.32 9.48
CA ALA A 80 -3.89 -21.57 9.88
C ALA A 80 -4.96 -22.43 10.57
N ASP A 81 -5.22 -23.62 10.04
CA ASP A 81 -5.77 -24.68 10.87
C ASP A 81 -4.73 -25.11 11.90
N GLU A 82 -5.15 -25.91 12.88
CA GLU A 82 -4.27 -26.39 13.95
C GLU A 82 -3.05 -27.16 13.40
N GLU A 83 -3.23 -27.89 12.30
CA GLU A 83 -2.15 -28.61 11.61
C GLU A 83 -1.11 -27.66 10.99
N THR A 84 -1.56 -26.62 10.30
CA THR A 84 -0.71 -25.55 9.76
C THR A 84 -0.03 -24.79 10.90
N ALA A 85 -0.75 -24.55 12.00
CA ALA A 85 -0.19 -23.89 13.17
C ALA A 85 0.94 -24.72 13.80
N ASN A 86 0.75 -26.03 13.94
CA ASN A 86 1.77 -26.95 14.42
C ASN A 86 2.97 -27.03 13.47
N LYS A 87 2.73 -27.08 12.15
CA LYS A 87 3.78 -27.13 11.12
C LYS A 87 4.69 -25.90 11.14
N PHE A 88 4.15 -24.72 11.39
CA PHE A 88 4.93 -23.49 11.50
C PHE A 88 5.42 -23.21 12.93
N ASN A 89 5.27 -24.17 13.85
CA ASN A 89 5.69 -24.09 15.25
C ASN A 89 5.04 -22.89 15.97
N PHE A 90 3.83 -22.57 15.56
CA PHE A 90 3.03 -21.50 16.14
C PHE A 90 2.55 -21.89 17.56
N ILE A 91 2.28 -23.17 17.78
CA ILE A 91 2.05 -23.77 19.10
C ILE A 91 3.38 -24.37 19.57
N GLY A 92 3.82 -24.05 20.80
CA GLY A 92 5.10 -24.53 21.30
C GLY A 92 5.16 -26.07 21.40
N ALA A 93 6.29 -26.66 21.00
CA ALA A 93 6.56 -28.10 21.11
C ALA A 93 6.82 -28.61 22.55
N ASP A 94 6.90 -27.71 23.54
CA ASP A 94 7.04 -28.07 24.95
C ASP A 94 5.66 -28.00 25.62
N ASP A 95 5.35 -28.96 26.49
CA ASP A 95 4.09 -29.15 27.25
C ASP A 95 3.57 -27.93 28.04
N THR A 96 4.28 -26.81 28.03
CA THR A 96 3.70 -25.53 28.38
C THR A 96 2.85 -25.06 27.21
N LYS A 97 1.52 -25.14 27.33
CA LYS A 97 0.51 -24.50 26.46
C LYS A 97 0.65 -22.98 26.42
N THR A 98 1.83 -22.50 26.02
CA THR A 98 2.19 -21.10 25.93
C THR A 98 2.38 -20.82 24.44
N PRO A 99 1.45 -20.09 23.82
CA PRO A 99 1.53 -19.70 22.43
C PRO A 99 2.88 -18.99 22.18
N LYS A 100 3.79 -19.51 21.34
CA LYS A 100 5.09 -18.84 20.97
C LYS A 100 4.87 -17.68 19.99
N TYR A 101 3.67 -17.11 19.96
CA TYR A 101 3.30 -16.05 19.04
C TYR A 101 3.79 -14.72 19.58
N THR A 102 4.67 -14.09 18.81
CA THR A 102 4.89 -12.65 18.90
C THR A 102 4.58 -12.07 17.53
N PRO A 103 4.06 -10.83 17.44
CA PRO A 103 3.86 -10.14 16.15
C PRO A 103 5.11 -10.16 15.26
N LYS A 104 6.31 -10.27 15.85
CA LYS A 104 7.59 -10.39 15.15
C LYS A 104 7.75 -11.67 14.32
N ARG A 105 7.13 -12.79 14.71
CA ARG A 105 7.30 -14.12 14.07
C ARG A 105 6.19 -14.49 13.08
N THR A 106 5.13 -13.69 13.04
CA THR A 106 3.89 -14.02 12.34
C THR A 106 3.72 -13.22 11.05
N VAL A 107 4.63 -12.28 10.78
CA VAL A 107 4.72 -11.64 9.47
C VAL A 107 5.15 -12.71 8.46
N LEU A 108 4.26 -13.05 7.52
CA LEU A 108 4.54 -13.97 6.41
C LEU A 108 5.56 -13.41 5.40
N THR A 109 6.32 -12.38 5.75
CA THR A 109 7.61 -12.13 5.11
C THR A 109 8.58 -13.16 5.69
N ARG A 110 8.61 -14.37 5.12
CA ARG A 110 9.58 -15.45 5.43
C ARG A 110 11.06 -15.02 5.47
N LYS A 111 11.38 -13.76 5.15
CA LYS A 111 12.71 -13.18 4.97
C LYS A 111 12.89 -11.74 5.48
N ALA A 112 11.89 -11.09 6.09
CA ALA A 112 12.19 -9.80 6.71
C ALA A 112 13.11 -10.08 7.90
N ASP A 113 14.40 -9.82 7.71
CA ASP A 113 15.37 -9.87 8.80
C ASP A 113 14.84 -8.92 9.89
N GLU A 114 14.96 -9.28 11.17
CA GLU A 114 14.66 -8.35 12.26
C GLU A 114 15.39 -7.03 12.01
N LYS A 115 16.59 -7.09 11.42
CA LYS A 115 17.33 -5.91 10.95
C LYS A 115 16.56 -5.04 9.96
N GLU A 116 15.83 -5.56 8.98
CA GLU A 116 15.01 -4.76 8.06
C GLU A 116 13.81 -4.09 8.76
N LEU A 117 13.23 -4.76 9.76
CA LEU A 117 12.19 -4.18 10.63
C LEU A 117 12.76 -3.08 11.56
N TYR A 118 14.08 -3.09 11.81
CA TYR A 118 14.77 -2.15 12.71
C TYR A 118 15.55 -1.02 11.99
N ASP A 119 16.06 -1.23 10.78
CA ASP A 119 16.86 -0.25 10.01
C ASP A 119 16.02 0.78 9.25
N ASN A 120 14.68 0.68 9.28
CA ASN A 120 13.78 1.78 8.90
C ASN A 120 13.83 2.89 9.98
N ARG A 121 14.96 3.61 10.03
CA ARG A 121 15.33 4.60 11.06
C ARG A 121 14.48 5.89 11.09
N VAL A 122 13.39 5.95 10.34
CA VAL A 122 12.51 7.13 10.26
C VAL A 122 11.04 6.69 10.31
N SER A 123 10.69 5.87 11.30
CA SER A 123 9.28 5.62 11.60
C SER A 123 8.80 6.63 12.64
N LEU A 124 7.90 7.55 12.27
CA LEU A 124 7.31 8.52 13.19
C LEU A 124 6.18 7.88 14.01
N TYR A 125 5.48 6.90 13.44
CA TYR A 125 4.25 6.34 14.02
C TYR A 125 4.31 4.84 14.32
N ASN A 126 5.52 4.26 14.36
CA ASN A 126 5.79 2.85 14.68
C ASN A 126 5.25 1.83 13.65
N PHE A 127 5.28 2.18 12.37
CA PHE A 127 5.09 1.23 11.28
C PHE A 127 6.41 0.96 10.58
N ALA A 128 6.59 -0.27 10.11
CA ALA A 128 7.64 -0.62 9.18
C ALA A 128 7.03 -0.86 7.80
N ILE A 129 7.71 -0.41 6.75
CA ILE A 129 7.39 -0.79 5.38
C ILE A 129 8.31 -1.94 4.97
N VAL A 130 7.73 -3.04 4.51
CA VAL A 130 8.46 -4.24 4.09
C VAL A 130 8.06 -4.68 2.69
N GLU A 131 8.99 -5.33 1.99
CA GLU A 131 8.73 -5.89 0.67
C GLU A 131 7.86 -7.16 0.78
N ASP A 132 6.86 -7.31 -0.10
CA ASP A 132 6.17 -8.58 -0.31
C ASP A 132 7.08 -9.55 -1.10
N LEU A 133 6.83 -10.86 -1.07
CA LEU A 133 7.59 -11.88 -1.80
C LEU A 133 7.14 -12.04 -3.26
N ASN A 134 5.90 -11.66 -3.55
CA ASN A 134 5.26 -11.86 -4.84
C ASN A 134 5.61 -10.75 -5.85
N ILE A 135 5.59 -11.08 -7.15
CA ILE A 135 5.80 -10.11 -8.24
C ILE A 135 4.69 -9.04 -8.22
N PRO A 136 5.02 -7.75 -8.04
CA PRO A 136 4.01 -6.70 -7.98
C PRO A 136 3.27 -6.56 -9.31
N LEU A 137 1.98 -6.25 -9.26
CA LEU A 137 1.11 -5.95 -10.42
C LEU A 137 0.84 -7.09 -11.41
N MET A 138 1.67 -8.15 -11.47
CA MET A 138 1.47 -9.32 -12.36
C MET A 138 1.04 -10.61 -11.64
N SER A 139 0.99 -10.57 -10.30
CA SER A 139 0.51 -11.70 -9.48
C SER A 139 -0.62 -11.25 -8.53
N THR A 140 -0.53 -11.59 -7.25
CA THR A 140 -1.53 -11.28 -6.22
C THR A 140 -1.05 -10.22 -5.23
N SER A 141 -0.04 -9.42 -5.60
CA SER A 141 0.56 -8.39 -4.74
C SER A 141 0.51 -6.99 -5.34
N PHE A 142 0.13 -6.01 -4.53
CA PHE A 142 0.14 -4.59 -4.88
C PHE A 142 1.46 -3.88 -4.57
N GLY A 143 2.42 -4.55 -3.92
CA GLY A 143 3.73 -3.96 -3.61
C GLY A 143 4.13 -4.11 -2.14
N ALA A 144 4.54 -3.00 -1.54
CA ALA A 144 5.06 -2.97 -0.17
C ALA A 144 3.93 -3.03 0.87
N ASN A 145 4.27 -3.56 2.04
CA ASN A 145 3.36 -3.76 3.16
C ASN A 145 3.76 -2.87 4.34
N GLY A 146 2.80 -2.15 4.89
CA GLY A 146 2.89 -1.55 6.21
C GLY A 146 2.60 -2.59 7.29
N ILE A 147 3.46 -2.62 8.30
CA ILE A 147 3.36 -3.52 9.45
C ILE A 147 3.48 -2.69 10.72
N LEU A 148 2.56 -2.89 11.65
CA LEU A 148 2.67 -2.31 12.98
C LEU A 148 3.81 -2.97 13.75
N ARG A 149 4.76 -2.18 14.26
CA ARG A 149 5.86 -2.66 15.10
C ARG A 149 5.33 -3.05 16.49
N SER A 150 6.09 -3.84 17.24
CA SER A 150 5.73 -4.19 18.63
C SER A 150 5.94 -3.01 19.60
N ASN A 151 5.29 -3.04 20.77
CA ASN A 151 5.43 -2.05 21.86
C ASN A 151 5.02 -0.61 21.46
N THR A 152 3.94 -0.48 20.71
CA THR A 152 3.43 0.82 20.27
C THR A 152 2.27 1.25 21.18
N LYS A 153 1.84 2.52 21.06
CA LYS A 153 0.58 2.97 21.69
C LYS A 153 -0.64 2.15 21.23
N HIS A 154 -0.48 1.42 20.13
CA HIS A 154 -1.49 0.54 19.57
C HIS A 154 -1.44 -0.88 20.15
N GLY A 155 -0.45 -1.20 20.97
CA GLY A 155 -0.20 -2.54 21.49
C GLY A 155 0.26 -3.52 20.40
N ASP A 156 0.46 -4.77 20.82
CA ASP A 156 0.83 -5.89 19.96
C ASP A 156 -0.44 -6.53 19.35
N ARG A 157 -1.21 -5.73 18.62
CA ARG A 157 -2.53 -6.14 18.10
C ARG A 157 -2.41 -7.05 16.87
N ILE A 158 -3.33 -8.01 16.80
CA ILE A 158 -3.38 -9.02 15.73
C ILE A 158 -4.31 -8.66 14.57
N ASN A 159 -5.12 -7.60 14.70
CA ASN A 159 -6.18 -7.24 13.75
C ASN A 159 -6.34 -5.71 13.65
N LEU A 160 -6.74 -5.22 12.47
CA LEU A 160 -7.22 -3.85 12.23
C LEU A 160 -8.45 -3.53 13.12
N PHE A 161 -9.37 -4.49 13.24
CA PHE A 161 -10.54 -4.40 14.10
C PHE A 161 -10.22 -5.07 15.44
N TYR A 162 -9.87 -4.28 16.45
CA TYR A 162 -9.44 -4.81 17.75
C TYR A 162 -10.48 -4.56 18.84
N GLU A 163 -10.66 -3.30 19.26
CA GLU A 163 -11.51 -2.98 20.41
C GLU A 163 -12.78 -2.22 20.02
N SER A 164 -12.63 -1.22 19.16
CA SER A 164 -13.69 -0.26 18.84
C SER A 164 -13.40 0.53 17.57
N ASP A 165 -14.43 1.18 17.03
CA ASP A 165 -14.32 2.13 15.92
C ASP A 165 -13.29 3.23 16.21
N TYR A 166 -13.23 3.75 17.44
CA TYR A 166 -12.24 4.76 17.83
C TYR A 166 -10.80 4.22 17.77
N SER A 167 -10.56 3.00 18.27
CA SER A 167 -9.25 2.35 18.23
C SER A 167 -8.79 2.06 16.79
N THR A 168 -9.72 1.66 15.92
CA THR A 168 -9.48 1.43 14.49
C THR A 168 -9.21 2.75 13.77
N MET A 169 -10.02 3.78 14.01
CA MET A 169 -9.84 5.12 13.43
C MET A 169 -8.46 5.69 13.78
N THR A 170 -8.04 5.56 15.03
CA THR A 170 -6.74 6.07 15.49
C THR A 170 -5.59 5.33 14.81
N LEU A 171 -5.65 4.00 14.75
CA LEU A 171 -4.65 3.17 14.04
C LEU A 171 -4.54 3.55 12.56
N LEU A 172 -5.69 3.64 11.87
CA LEU A 172 -5.74 4.02 10.46
C LEU A 172 -5.19 5.42 10.25
N SER A 173 -5.54 6.37 11.11
CA SER A 173 -5.04 7.74 11.00
C SER A 173 -3.53 7.82 11.19
N ASP A 174 -2.94 7.02 12.08
CA ASP A 174 -1.49 7.02 12.29
C ASP A 174 -0.77 6.32 11.14
N TYR A 175 -1.29 5.18 10.68
CA TYR A 175 -0.73 4.47 9.53
C TYR A 175 -0.74 5.32 8.26
N ILE A 176 -1.87 5.96 7.96
CA ILE A 176 -2.01 6.82 6.77
C ILE A 176 -1.04 8.01 6.86
N LYS A 177 -0.90 8.64 8.03
CA LYS A 177 0.09 9.71 8.24
C LYS A 177 1.52 9.23 8.04
N GLU A 178 1.87 8.03 8.52
CA GLU A 178 3.19 7.45 8.30
C GLU A 178 3.45 7.19 6.82
N ARG A 179 2.53 6.50 6.15
CA ARG A 179 2.63 6.20 4.72
C ARG A 179 2.81 7.49 3.91
N ASP A 180 2.02 8.51 4.19
CA ASP A 180 2.09 9.80 3.51
C ASP A 180 3.39 10.55 3.83
N HIS A 181 3.96 10.40 5.04
CA HIS A 181 5.27 10.94 5.39
C HIS A 181 6.42 10.21 4.68
N MET A 182 6.28 8.91 4.46
CA MET A 182 7.28 8.04 3.81
C MET A 182 7.02 7.83 2.32
N LEU A 183 6.18 8.66 1.69
CA LEU A 183 5.63 8.39 0.37
C LEU A 183 6.70 8.15 -0.70
N GLU A 184 7.77 8.93 -0.64
CA GLU A 184 8.92 8.78 -1.52
C GLU A 184 9.63 7.45 -1.35
N ALA A 185 9.94 7.11 -0.10
CA ALA A 185 10.59 5.84 0.22
C ALA A 185 9.73 4.65 -0.23
N VAL A 186 8.42 4.70 0.02
CA VAL A 186 7.46 3.66 -0.40
C VAL A 186 7.46 3.49 -1.92
N PHE A 187 7.37 4.61 -2.66
CA PHE A 187 7.31 4.56 -4.12
C PHE A 187 8.62 4.07 -4.75
N ARG A 188 9.77 4.55 -4.25
CA ARG A 188 11.09 4.11 -4.73
C ARG A 188 11.33 2.63 -4.39
N GLN A 189 10.90 2.16 -3.22
CA GLN A 189 10.97 0.75 -2.87
C GLN A 189 10.08 -0.11 -3.78
N PHE A 190 8.89 0.39 -4.12
CA PHE A 190 8.01 -0.26 -5.08
C PHE A 190 8.68 -0.40 -6.46
N LEU A 191 9.26 0.68 -7.01
CA LEU A 191 10.01 0.62 -8.27
C LEU A 191 11.22 -0.31 -8.20
N LYS A 192 12.02 -0.22 -7.13
CA LYS A 192 13.16 -1.12 -6.90
C LYS A 192 12.73 -2.59 -6.94
N LYS A 193 11.58 -2.89 -6.34
CA LYS A 193 11.01 -4.24 -6.36
C LYS A 193 10.57 -4.65 -7.77
N LEU A 194 9.93 -3.76 -8.53
CA LEU A 194 9.58 -4.04 -9.92
C LEU A 194 10.83 -4.44 -10.73
N LYS A 195 11.90 -3.64 -10.64
CA LYS A 195 13.19 -3.89 -11.31
C LYS A 195 13.85 -5.20 -10.86
N LYS A 196 13.85 -5.50 -9.56
CA LYS A 196 14.39 -6.77 -9.04
C LYS A 196 13.71 -8.01 -9.65
N HIS A 197 12.41 -7.96 -9.91
CA HIS A 197 11.72 -9.05 -10.59
C HIS A 197 12.03 -9.11 -12.09
N GLN A 198 12.22 -7.96 -12.75
CA GLN A 198 12.70 -7.90 -14.13
C GLN A 198 14.09 -8.54 -14.25
N ASP A 199 15.04 -8.12 -13.42
CA ASP A 199 16.42 -8.63 -13.38
C ASP A 199 16.47 -10.11 -12.98
N GLY A 200 15.52 -10.55 -12.15
CA GLY A 200 15.38 -11.92 -11.67
C GLY A 200 14.68 -12.87 -12.65
N GLY A 201 14.48 -12.48 -13.91
CA GLY A 201 13.86 -13.32 -14.93
C GLY A 201 12.35 -13.50 -14.77
N PHE A 202 11.66 -12.50 -14.22
CA PHE A 202 10.19 -12.44 -14.11
C PHE A 202 9.55 -13.59 -13.33
N MET A 203 10.26 -14.14 -12.34
CA MET A 203 9.73 -15.27 -11.57
C MET A 203 8.51 -14.88 -10.72
N ILE A 204 7.46 -15.70 -10.83
CA ILE A 204 6.24 -15.69 -10.03
C ILE A 204 6.41 -16.69 -8.89
N ASN A 205 6.44 -16.20 -7.65
CA ASN A 205 6.55 -17.06 -6.46
C ASN A 205 5.17 -17.54 -6.01
N LEU A 206 4.59 -18.53 -6.68
CA LEU A 206 3.41 -19.23 -6.17
C LEU A 206 3.88 -20.44 -5.35
N GLU A 207 3.48 -20.53 -4.08
CA GLU A 207 3.96 -21.55 -3.12
C GLU A 207 3.67 -23.02 -3.50
N LYS A 208 3.16 -23.32 -4.71
CA LYS A 208 2.61 -24.63 -5.08
C LYS A 208 2.97 -25.18 -6.46
N THR A 209 3.90 -24.61 -7.22
CA THR A 209 4.23 -25.14 -8.56
C THR A 209 5.72 -25.37 -8.77
N ASP A 210 6.01 -26.49 -9.41
CA ASP A 210 7.28 -26.86 -10.01
C ASP A 210 7.87 -25.72 -10.86
N GLN A 211 9.19 -25.63 -10.87
CA GLN A 211 9.95 -24.48 -11.39
C GLN A 211 9.72 -24.19 -12.88
N SER A 212 9.08 -25.10 -13.62
CA SER A 212 8.80 -25.00 -15.06
C SER A 212 7.57 -24.17 -15.45
N GLY A 213 6.78 -23.65 -14.50
CA GLY A 213 5.56 -22.87 -14.79
C GLY A 213 5.50 -21.48 -14.14
N ASN A 214 6.60 -21.00 -13.58
CA ASN A 214 6.63 -19.84 -12.68
C ASN A 214 7.27 -18.58 -13.31
N ILE A 215 7.22 -18.43 -14.64
CA ILE A 215 7.77 -17.26 -15.34
C ILE A 215 6.64 -16.65 -16.18
N LEU A 216 6.63 -15.33 -16.30
CA LEU A 216 5.73 -14.63 -17.22
C LEU A 216 5.97 -15.10 -18.66
N THR A 217 4.92 -15.23 -19.45
CA THR A 217 5.01 -15.42 -20.91
C THR A 217 5.71 -14.23 -21.58
N ASP A 218 6.23 -14.40 -22.80
CA ASP A 218 6.97 -13.32 -23.49
C ASP A 218 6.15 -12.03 -23.66
N ASP A 219 4.85 -12.14 -23.93
CA ASP A 219 3.92 -11.00 -24.00
C ASP A 219 3.78 -10.31 -22.63
N GLU A 220 3.63 -11.09 -21.56
CA GLU A 220 3.55 -10.58 -20.20
C GLU A 220 4.86 -9.94 -19.73
N GLN A 221 6.01 -10.51 -20.11
CA GLN A 221 7.34 -9.91 -19.85
C GLN A 221 7.46 -8.57 -20.57
N THR A 222 7.00 -8.47 -21.81
CA THR A 222 7.00 -7.22 -22.58
C THR A 222 6.14 -6.16 -21.90
N LYS A 223 4.91 -6.50 -21.50
CA LYS A 223 4.05 -5.59 -20.74
C LYS A 223 4.66 -5.20 -19.39
N TYR A 224 5.30 -6.14 -18.69
CA TYR A 224 5.95 -5.85 -17.42
C TYR A 224 7.15 -4.90 -17.59
N ASN A 225 7.95 -5.07 -18.64
CA ASN A 225 9.03 -4.14 -18.97
C ASN A 225 8.48 -2.72 -19.20
N HIS A 226 7.36 -2.59 -19.92
CA HIS A 226 6.69 -1.31 -20.07
C HIS A 226 6.19 -0.71 -18.75
N ILE A 227 5.75 -1.55 -17.80
CA ILE A 227 5.36 -1.09 -16.47
C ILE A 227 6.57 -0.60 -15.66
N VAL A 228 7.68 -1.33 -15.72
CA VAL A 228 8.93 -0.88 -15.08
C VAL A 228 9.32 0.48 -15.64
N LEU A 229 9.36 0.61 -16.96
CA LEU A 229 9.69 1.88 -17.64
C LEU A 229 8.69 2.99 -17.29
N PHE A 230 7.39 2.69 -17.26
CA PHE A 230 6.34 3.62 -16.85
C PHE A 230 6.61 4.21 -15.46
N PHE A 231 6.87 3.36 -14.46
CA PHE A 231 7.17 3.83 -13.10
C PHE A 231 8.54 4.50 -12.98
N GLU A 232 9.53 4.07 -13.75
CA GLU A 232 10.86 4.70 -13.81
C GLU A 232 10.77 6.13 -14.36
N ARG A 233 10.09 6.34 -15.49
CA ARG A 233 9.87 7.68 -16.05
C ARG A 233 9.03 8.56 -15.14
N LEU A 234 8.05 8.01 -14.41
CA LEU A 234 7.31 8.80 -13.42
C LEU A 234 8.20 9.27 -12.27
N VAL A 235 9.13 8.44 -11.79
CA VAL A 235 10.11 8.85 -10.78
C VAL A 235 11.05 9.91 -11.33
N GLU A 236 11.56 9.73 -12.56
CA GLU A 236 12.39 10.72 -13.23
C GLU A 236 11.67 12.06 -13.42
N ALA A 237 10.38 12.03 -13.76
CA ALA A 237 9.55 13.21 -13.89
C ALA A 237 9.41 13.93 -12.54
N MET A 238 9.13 13.21 -11.45
CA MET A 238 9.06 13.78 -10.10
C MET A 238 10.40 14.39 -9.66
N ASP A 239 11.52 13.69 -9.92
CA ASP A 239 12.87 14.14 -9.57
C ASP A 239 13.27 15.39 -10.37
N THR A 240 12.96 15.40 -11.66
CA THR A 240 13.19 16.56 -12.54
C THR A 240 12.34 17.75 -12.10
N MET A 241 11.05 17.57 -11.84
CA MET A 241 10.18 18.65 -11.36
C MET A 241 10.63 19.22 -10.01
N ALA A 242 11.05 18.36 -9.09
CA ALA A 242 11.56 18.78 -7.78
C ALA A 242 12.88 19.56 -7.91
N SER A 243 13.81 19.08 -8.73
CA SER A 243 15.10 19.76 -8.97
C SER A 243 14.93 21.12 -9.63
N LEU A 244 13.97 21.24 -10.56
CA LEU A 244 13.59 22.50 -11.21
C LEU A 244 12.67 23.39 -10.34
N ARG A 245 12.33 22.96 -9.11
CA ARG A 245 11.42 23.67 -8.20
C ARG A 245 10.04 23.96 -8.80
N MET A 246 9.57 23.11 -9.71
CA MET A 246 8.24 23.21 -10.34
C MET A 246 7.15 22.64 -9.43
N ALA A 247 7.47 21.60 -8.67
CA ALA A 247 6.61 20.96 -7.70
C ALA A 247 7.43 20.28 -6.60
N GLU A 248 6.84 20.07 -5.43
CA GLU A 248 7.42 19.15 -4.45
C GLU A 248 7.37 17.71 -4.97
N TRP A 249 8.30 16.87 -4.52
CA TRP A 249 8.31 15.46 -4.86
C TRP A 249 7.02 14.80 -4.33
N SER A 250 6.17 14.32 -5.24
CA SER A 250 4.91 13.67 -4.87
C SER A 250 4.34 12.87 -6.04
N PRO A 251 3.87 11.62 -5.83
CA PRO A 251 3.17 10.85 -6.87
C PRO A 251 1.96 11.59 -7.43
N LYS A 252 1.31 12.43 -6.62
CA LYS A 252 0.18 13.25 -7.06
C LYS A 252 0.56 14.29 -8.11
N SER A 253 1.79 14.80 -8.10
CA SER A 253 2.23 15.75 -9.13
C SER A 253 2.26 15.08 -10.50
N VAL A 254 2.49 13.78 -10.58
CA VAL A 254 2.50 13.03 -11.84
C VAL A 254 1.21 12.25 -12.11
N GLY A 255 0.12 12.57 -11.41
CA GLY A 255 -1.18 11.92 -11.62
C GLY A 255 -1.31 10.52 -11.04
N ILE A 256 -0.44 10.14 -10.10
CA ILE A 256 -0.50 8.86 -9.39
C ILE A 256 -1.09 9.05 -8.00
N GLY A 257 -2.19 8.35 -7.76
CA GLY A 257 -2.83 8.23 -6.45
C GLY A 257 -2.30 7.04 -5.68
N ILE A 258 -2.56 7.05 -4.38
CA ILE A 258 -2.17 5.98 -3.45
C ILE A 258 -3.38 5.58 -2.62
N LYS A 259 -3.56 4.27 -2.47
CA LYS A 259 -4.60 3.69 -1.63
C LYS A 259 -4.03 2.56 -0.79
N SER A 260 -4.57 2.38 0.41
CA SER A 260 -4.17 1.31 1.28
C SER A 260 -5.30 0.32 1.56
N PHE A 261 -4.90 -0.93 1.61
CA PHE A 261 -5.78 -2.07 1.75
C PHE A 261 -5.33 -2.93 2.92
N CYS A 262 -6.27 -3.37 3.75
CA CYS A 262 -5.99 -4.43 4.72
C CYS A 262 -6.42 -5.78 4.12
N GLN A 263 -5.48 -6.71 3.98
CA GLN A 263 -5.79 -8.05 3.47
C GLN A 263 -6.62 -8.82 4.48
N THR A 264 -7.82 -9.21 4.07
CA THR A 264 -8.63 -10.20 4.77
C THR A 264 -8.77 -11.45 3.91
N TRP A 265 -9.04 -12.58 4.54
CA TRP A 265 -9.44 -13.81 3.89
C TRP A 265 -10.81 -14.16 4.40
N MET A 266 -11.82 -13.92 3.59
CA MET A 266 -13.14 -14.40 3.93
C MET A 266 -13.30 -15.83 3.41
N LYS A 267 -13.71 -16.77 4.28
CA LYS A 267 -14.02 -18.15 3.89
C LYS A 267 -15.26 -18.22 2.98
N ASP A 268 -16.10 -17.18 3.03
CA ASP A 268 -17.30 -16.95 2.23
C ASP A 268 -17.53 -15.43 2.03
N SER A 269 -18.61 -15.00 1.37
CA SER A 269 -18.88 -13.57 1.13
C SER A 269 -19.39 -12.81 2.37
N THR A 270 -19.23 -13.36 3.58
CA THR A 270 -19.73 -12.77 4.82
C THR A 270 -18.59 -12.08 5.55
N VAL A 271 -18.68 -10.76 5.75
CA VAL A 271 -17.65 -9.94 6.42
C VAL A 271 -17.34 -10.45 7.83
N GLY A 272 -18.34 -11.05 8.50
CA GLY A 272 -18.16 -11.71 9.80
C GLY A 272 -17.15 -12.87 9.78
N ASN A 273 -16.85 -13.50 8.65
CA ASN A 273 -15.92 -14.64 8.54
C ASN A 273 -14.52 -14.24 8.05
N ALA A 274 -14.13 -12.96 8.20
CA ALA A 274 -12.79 -12.51 7.89
C ALA A 274 -11.75 -13.16 8.83
N GLN A 275 -10.84 -13.91 8.22
CA GLN A 275 -9.58 -14.35 8.81
C GLN A 275 -8.46 -13.43 8.31
N PHE A 276 -7.42 -13.21 9.10
CA PHE A 276 -6.30 -12.36 8.70
C PHE A 276 -5.10 -13.24 8.35
N SER A 277 -4.33 -12.84 7.33
CA SER A 277 -3.16 -13.57 6.85
C SER A 277 -2.07 -13.69 7.93
N ILE A 278 -1.98 -12.67 8.79
CA ILE A 278 -0.83 -12.31 9.60
C ILE A 278 -1.35 -11.74 10.92
N MET A 279 -0.68 -12.03 12.03
CA MET A 279 -1.06 -11.57 13.37
C MET A 279 -0.57 -10.14 13.67
N SER A 280 -0.55 -9.30 12.65
CA SER A 280 -0.37 -7.86 12.68
C SER A 280 -1.18 -7.31 11.50
N PRO A 281 -1.82 -6.13 11.64
CA PRO A 281 -2.54 -5.53 10.53
C PRO A 281 -1.62 -5.41 9.30
N HIS A 282 -1.90 -6.21 8.28
CA HIS A 282 -1.12 -6.26 7.05
C HIS A 282 -1.69 -5.25 6.07
N PHE A 283 -0.97 -4.14 5.91
CA PHE A 283 -1.43 -2.98 5.16
C PHE A 283 -0.74 -2.89 3.81
N GLN A 284 -1.37 -3.41 2.77
CA GLN A 284 -0.88 -3.27 1.39
C GLN A 284 -1.07 -1.83 0.92
N THR A 285 -0.04 -1.27 0.28
CA THR A 285 -0.14 0.01 -0.41
C THR A 285 -0.22 -0.24 -1.91
N CYS A 286 -1.19 0.37 -2.57
CA CYS A 286 -1.44 0.28 -4.01
C CYS A 286 -1.30 1.66 -4.64
N HIS A 287 -0.49 1.73 -5.71
CA HIS A 287 -0.39 2.89 -6.58
C HIS A 287 -1.38 2.75 -7.73
N TYR A 288 -2.11 3.82 -8.04
CA TYR A 288 -3.11 3.83 -9.10
C TYR A 288 -3.06 5.11 -9.92
N VAL A 289 -3.52 5.06 -11.17
CA VAL A 289 -3.60 6.25 -12.01
C VAL A 289 -4.78 7.11 -11.56
N GLU A 290 -4.49 8.26 -10.95
CA GLU A 290 -5.51 9.21 -10.52
C GLU A 290 -5.90 10.17 -11.65
N ASP A 291 -4.97 10.54 -12.53
CA ASP A 291 -5.24 11.43 -13.67
C ASP A 291 -4.42 10.98 -14.90
N ASP A 292 -5.08 10.32 -15.85
CA ASP A 292 -4.50 9.82 -17.10
C ASP A 292 -3.77 10.92 -17.88
N ASN A 293 -4.33 12.14 -17.92
CA ASN A 293 -3.74 13.25 -18.67
C ASN A 293 -2.48 13.77 -18.00
N LEU A 294 -2.48 13.83 -16.66
CA LEU A 294 -1.31 14.26 -15.91
C LEU A 294 -0.19 13.22 -16.00
N VAL A 295 -0.51 11.92 -15.95
CA VAL A 295 0.44 10.84 -16.20
C VAL A 295 1.06 10.98 -17.59
N CYS A 296 0.26 11.09 -18.66
CA CYS A 296 0.80 11.22 -20.01
C CYS A 296 1.65 12.48 -20.18
N ARG A 297 1.30 13.61 -19.54
CA ARG A 297 2.13 14.82 -19.54
C ARG A 297 3.46 14.60 -18.83
N ALA A 298 3.46 13.95 -17.66
CA ALA A 298 4.66 13.64 -16.90
C ALA A 298 5.60 12.71 -17.69
N LEU A 299 5.06 11.67 -18.34
CA LEU A 299 5.83 10.78 -19.18
C LEU A 299 6.45 11.52 -20.38
N ARG A 300 5.70 12.38 -21.07
CA ARG A 300 6.25 13.20 -22.18
C ARG A 300 7.37 14.12 -21.74
N PHE A 301 7.28 14.63 -20.53
CA PHE A 301 8.23 15.61 -20.00
C PHE A 301 9.65 15.05 -19.88
N VAL A 302 9.79 13.76 -19.59
CA VAL A 302 11.07 13.06 -19.43
C VAL A 302 11.29 11.96 -20.47
N ARG A 303 10.52 11.99 -21.55
CA ARG A 303 10.56 10.95 -22.57
C ARG A 303 11.87 10.98 -23.35
N GLU A 304 12.45 9.81 -23.57
CA GLU A 304 13.57 9.61 -24.50
C GLU A 304 13.08 9.25 -25.92
N VAL A 305 13.95 9.43 -26.92
CA VAL A 305 13.60 9.22 -28.34
C VAL A 305 13.08 7.81 -28.61
N ASP A 306 13.68 6.81 -27.98
CA ASP A 306 13.37 5.39 -28.18
C ASP A 306 12.27 4.88 -27.23
N ASP A 307 11.78 5.73 -26.32
CA ASP A 307 10.68 5.34 -25.44
C ASP A 307 9.37 5.15 -26.23
N PRO A 308 8.58 4.12 -25.90
CA PRO A 308 7.16 4.04 -26.20
C PRO A 308 6.40 5.36 -26.03
N GLU A 309 5.37 5.56 -26.86
CA GLU A 309 4.42 6.66 -26.63
C GLU A 309 3.75 6.52 -25.23
N PRO A 310 3.57 7.62 -24.48
CA PRO A 310 2.94 7.62 -23.16
C PRO A 310 1.60 6.89 -23.11
N GLU A 311 0.77 7.06 -24.13
CA GLU A 311 -0.51 6.36 -24.27
C GLU A 311 -0.34 4.84 -24.30
N MET A 312 0.71 4.33 -24.95
CA MET A 312 1.00 2.90 -25.00
C MET A 312 1.42 2.38 -23.63
N LEU A 313 2.28 3.11 -22.91
CA LEU A 313 2.69 2.75 -21.55
C LEU A 313 1.49 2.72 -20.59
N LEU A 314 0.64 3.74 -20.63
CA LEU A 314 -0.58 3.82 -19.84
C LEU A 314 -1.56 2.68 -20.20
N ASN A 315 -1.75 2.38 -21.48
CA ASN A 315 -2.60 1.28 -21.92
C ASN A 315 -2.09 -0.08 -21.44
N ASN A 316 -0.77 -0.31 -21.49
CA ASN A 316 -0.17 -1.54 -20.99
C ASN A 316 -0.31 -1.66 -19.47
N TYR A 317 -0.13 -0.57 -18.73
CA TYR A 317 -0.43 -0.53 -17.29
C TYR A 317 -1.90 -0.93 -17.02
N ASN A 318 -2.86 -0.29 -17.70
CA ASN A 318 -4.29 -0.58 -17.51
C ASN A 318 -4.63 -2.05 -17.85
N THR A 319 -4.03 -2.58 -18.91
CA THR A 319 -4.19 -3.98 -19.33
C THR A 319 -3.70 -4.94 -18.25
N VAL A 320 -2.47 -4.76 -17.78
CA VAL A 320 -1.91 -5.61 -16.72
C VAL A 320 -2.72 -5.52 -15.44
N MET A 321 -3.15 -4.33 -15.05
CA MET A 321 -3.95 -4.18 -13.84
C MET A 321 -5.33 -4.85 -13.95
N ALA A 322 -5.93 -4.87 -15.15
CA ALA A 322 -7.14 -5.63 -15.40
C ALA A 322 -6.89 -7.15 -15.32
N GLU A 323 -5.80 -7.63 -15.93
CA GLU A 323 -5.38 -9.03 -15.87
C GLU A 323 -5.09 -9.47 -14.43
N MET A 324 -4.42 -8.63 -13.63
CA MET A 324 -4.15 -8.87 -12.21
C MET A 324 -5.44 -9.13 -11.44
N CYS A 325 -6.49 -8.32 -11.66
CA CYS A 325 -7.78 -8.52 -11.01
C CYS A 325 -8.39 -9.87 -11.36
N VAL A 326 -8.31 -10.28 -12.64
CA VAL A 326 -8.79 -11.59 -13.10
C VAL A 326 -7.99 -12.72 -12.47
N ARG A 327 -6.65 -12.61 -12.40
CA ARG A 327 -5.79 -13.61 -11.75
C ARG A 327 -6.11 -13.77 -10.27
N MET A 328 -6.31 -12.65 -9.56
CA MET A 328 -6.74 -12.70 -8.16
C MET A 328 -8.06 -13.45 -8.03
N GLN A 329 -9.07 -13.10 -8.83
CA GLN A 329 -10.38 -13.78 -8.82
C GLN A 329 -10.25 -15.29 -9.11
N ASN A 330 -9.47 -15.65 -10.13
CA ASN A 330 -9.21 -17.05 -10.49
C ASN A 330 -8.45 -17.82 -9.39
N ALA A 331 -7.58 -17.15 -8.63
CA ALA A 331 -6.93 -17.70 -7.44
C ALA A 331 -7.89 -17.83 -6.23
N GLY A 332 -9.19 -17.65 -6.43
CA GLY A 332 -10.22 -17.78 -5.40
C GLY A 332 -10.39 -16.52 -4.55
N TYR A 333 -9.85 -15.38 -4.97
CA TYR A 333 -10.04 -14.11 -4.27
C TYR A 333 -11.46 -13.58 -4.44
N ARG A 334 -12.24 -13.53 -3.34
CA ARG A 334 -13.67 -13.15 -3.33
C ARG A 334 -13.93 -11.75 -2.75
N LYS A 335 -13.14 -10.74 -3.13
CA LYS A 335 -13.24 -9.33 -2.68
C LYS A 335 -13.02 -9.15 -1.18
N ALA A 336 -11.78 -9.10 -0.74
CA ALA A 336 -11.44 -9.19 0.68
C ALA A 336 -10.42 -8.14 1.14
N PHE A 337 -10.32 -6.99 0.46
CA PHE A 337 -9.53 -5.87 0.98
C PHE A 337 -10.46 -4.89 1.66
N VAL A 338 -10.19 -4.59 2.93
CA VAL A 338 -10.80 -3.41 3.55
C VAL A 338 -10.12 -2.19 2.96
N ASP A 339 -10.90 -1.30 2.35
CA ASP A 339 -10.46 0.00 1.86
C ASP A 339 -10.20 0.92 3.06
N MET A 340 -8.93 1.08 3.43
CA MET A 340 -8.57 1.73 4.69
C MET A 340 -8.73 3.25 4.63
N ASP A 341 -8.43 3.86 3.49
CA ASP A 341 -8.61 5.30 3.28
C ASP A 341 -10.09 5.68 3.35
N GLU A 342 -10.97 4.89 2.71
CA GLU A 342 -12.40 5.12 2.76
C GLU A 342 -13.00 4.77 4.13
N LEU A 343 -12.55 3.70 4.78
CA LEU A 343 -12.97 3.36 6.14
C LEU A 343 -12.61 4.48 7.12
N LEU A 344 -11.40 5.05 7.03
CA LEU A 344 -11.03 6.20 7.86
C LEU A 344 -11.95 7.41 7.60
N ARG A 345 -12.32 7.66 6.34
CA ARG A 345 -13.25 8.74 5.98
C ARG A 345 -14.64 8.52 6.61
N VAL A 346 -15.15 7.30 6.57
CA VAL A 346 -16.43 6.91 7.19
C VAL A 346 -16.38 7.09 8.70
N LEU A 347 -15.35 6.53 9.35
CA LEU A 347 -15.20 6.61 10.81
C LEU A 347 -15.08 8.06 11.30
N ARG A 348 -14.35 8.93 10.59
CA ARG A 348 -14.27 10.36 10.92
C ARG A 348 -15.61 11.10 10.80
N LYS A 349 -16.48 10.64 9.89
CA LYS A 349 -17.83 11.20 9.73
C LYS A 349 -18.75 10.76 10.85
N GLU A 350 -18.63 9.50 11.28
CA GLU A 350 -19.43 8.91 12.36
C GLU A 350 -18.97 9.40 13.75
N TYR A 351 -17.68 9.64 13.92
CA TYR A 351 -17.05 10.07 15.16
C TYR A 351 -16.23 11.36 14.96
N PRO A 352 -16.89 12.50 14.66
CA PRO A 352 -16.19 13.77 14.54
C PRO A 352 -15.52 14.07 15.87
N SER A 353 -14.21 14.36 15.86
CA SER A 353 -13.49 14.79 17.05
C SER A 353 -14.24 15.95 17.68
N SER A 354 -14.71 15.78 18.93
CA SER A 354 -15.23 16.89 19.72
C SER A 354 -14.14 17.95 19.77
N LYS A 355 -14.38 19.08 19.10
CA LYS A 355 -13.44 20.19 18.99
C LYS A 355 -13.09 20.78 20.35
#